data_AF-A0AAE8JY57-F1
#
_entry.id   AF-A0AAE8JY57-F1
#
_cell.length_a   1.000
_cell.length_b   1.000
_cell.length_c   1.000
_cell.angle_alpha   90.00
_cell.angle_beta   90.00
_cell.angle_gamma   90.00
#
_symmetry.space_group_name_H-M   'P 1'
#
loop_
_entity.id
_entity.type
_entity.pdbx_description
1 polymer ?
#
loop_
_entity_poly.entity_id
_entity_poly.type
_entity_poly.pdbx_seq_one_letter_code
_entity_poly.pdbx_strand_id
1 'polypeptide(L)'
;MTRRNEIPIALWKRIESLIPQVKPSPKGGRPRISDQQALNGIIYVLRTGIALEELPGELGYGSGMTCWRRLRDWQANGVWHRLHQVLLAELRRADKLDLSRASLDAASVAFPPGGSYTGPNPTDRGKLGSKRHLIVDRSGVPLAVCVTGANRHDSVVFEELLDALPAIGGKPGRARRWPGKLHADKAYDIDRCRNALKQRGIIARIARKGIERNDRLGQHRWVVERTHAWFAGMGKLRIRFERRIDIHLALLSLACSIICLRMLPWFC
;
A
#
# COMPACT_ATOMS: atom_id res chain seq x y z
N MET A 1 -10.49 -20.31 17.10
CA MET A 1 -10.03 -20.16 15.69
C MET A 1 -8.98 -19.07 15.67
N THR A 2 -7.79 -19.32 15.14
CA THR A 2 -6.66 -18.39 15.20
C THR A 2 -6.91 -17.18 14.29
N ARG A 3 -6.56 -15.95 14.74
CA ARG A 3 -6.62 -14.68 13.96
C ARG A 3 -6.10 -14.78 12.51
N ARG A 4 -5.30 -15.81 12.24
CA ARG A 4 -4.71 -16.18 10.95
C ARG A 4 -5.75 -16.45 9.84
N ASN A 5 -6.96 -16.91 10.18
CA ASN A 5 -8.03 -17.24 9.22
C ASN A 5 -9.13 -16.19 9.11
N GLU A 6 -9.20 -15.24 10.04
CA GLU A 6 -10.27 -14.22 10.08
C GLU A 6 -10.05 -13.11 9.04
N ILE A 7 -8.79 -12.70 8.85
CA ILE A 7 -8.41 -11.66 7.87
C ILE A 7 -8.82 -12.08 6.44
N PRO A 8 -8.47 -13.29 5.95
CA PRO A 8 -8.89 -13.70 4.62
C PRO A 8 -10.41 -13.76 4.43
N ILE A 9 -11.16 -14.22 5.44
CA ILE A 9 -12.64 -14.26 5.37
C ILE A 9 -13.22 -12.84 5.29
N ALA A 10 -12.73 -11.91 6.11
CA ALA A 10 -13.24 -10.55 6.11
C ALA A 10 -12.82 -9.75 4.87
N LEU A 11 -11.63 -10.00 4.31
CA LEU A 11 -11.26 -9.46 3.00
C LEU A 11 -12.13 -10.02 1.90
N TRP A 12 -12.40 -11.34 1.92
CA TRP A 12 -13.24 -12.00 0.92
C TRP A 12 -14.61 -11.31 0.79
N LYS A 13 -15.29 -11.08 1.92
CA LYS A 13 -16.59 -10.39 1.97
C LYS A 13 -16.63 -9.02 1.29
N ARG A 14 -15.47 -8.36 1.14
CA ARG A 14 -15.36 -7.01 0.56
C ARG A 14 -14.86 -7.01 -0.87
N ILE A 15 -14.01 -7.98 -1.22
CA ILE A 15 -13.41 -8.06 -2.55
C ILE A 15 -14.31 -8.83 -3.53
N GLU A 16 -15.15 -9.75 -3.06
CA GLU A 16 -16.00 -10.61 -3.90
C GLU A 16 -16.82 -9.81 -4.93
N SER A 17 -17.48 -8.73 -4.49
CA SER A 17 -18.27 -7.87 -5.38
C SER A 17 -17.44 -6.99 -6.32
N LEU A 18 -16.13 -6.85 -6.06
CA LEU A 18 -15.22 -6.04 -6.87
C LEU A 18 -14.58 -6.85 -8.00
N ILE A 19 -14.54 -8.17 -7.86
CA ILE A 19 -13.95 -9.09 -8.83
C ILE A 19 -14.87 -9.19 -10.06
N PRO A 20 -14.35 -8.95 -11.28
CA PRO A 20 -15.13 -9.14 -12.50
C PRO A 20 -15.62 -10.58 -12.63
N GLN A 21 -16.90 -10.74 -12.97
CA GLN A 21 -17.48 -12.04 -13.27
C GLN A 21 -16.82 -12.64 -14.50
N VAL A 22 -16.26 -13.84 -14.37
CA VAL A 22 -15.65 -14.53 -15.51
C VAL A 22 -16.57 -15.63 -16.01
N LYS A 23 -17.03 -15.46 -17.25
CA LYS A 23 -17.83 -16.47 -17.94
C LYS A 23 -16.95 -17.70 -18.28
N PRO A 24 -17.40 -18.92 -17.97
CA PRO A 24 -16.71 -20.14 -18.41
C PRO A 24 -16.59 -20.18 -19.93
N SER A 25 -15.49 -20.75 -20.43
CA SER A 25 -15.30 -20.96 -21.87
C SER A 25 -16.34 -21.96 -22.40
N PRO A 26 -17.02 -21.67 -23.52
CA PRO A 26 -17.90 -22.64 -24.19
C PRO A 26 -17.16 -23.92 -24.62
N LYS A 27 -15.84 -23.83 -24.82
CA LYS A 27 -14.99 -24.96 -25.23
C LYS A 27 -14.67 -25.93 -24.07
N GLY A 28 -15.18 -25.68 -22.87
CA GLY A 28 -14.85 -26.46 -21.68
C GLY A 28 -13.42 -26.26 -21.19
N GLY A 29 -12.97 -27.13 -20.29
CA GLY A 29 -11.64 -27.11 -19.68
C GLY A 29 -11.66 -27.42 -18.18
N ARG A 30 -10.49 -27.51 -17.57
CA ARG A 30 -10.37 -27.73 -16.12
C ARG A 30 -11.07 -26.58 -15.37
N PRO A 31 -12.00 -26.86 -14.44
CA PRO A 31 -12.64 -25.84 -13.64
C PRO A 31 -11.62 -24.96 -12.92
N ARG A 32 -11.89 -23.65 -12.88
CA ARG A 32 -11.05 -22.72 -12.12
C ARG A 32 -11.26 -22.97 -10.63
N ILE A 33 -10.19 -22.87 -9.85
CA ILE A 33 -10.32 -22.76 -8.39
C ILE A 33 -11.17 -21.54 -8.02
N SER A 34 -11.75 -21.54 -6.83
CA SER A 34 -12.52 -20.39 -6.36
C SER A 34 -11.63 -19.16 -6.19
N ASP A 35 -12.22 -17.98 -6.41
CA ASP A 35 -11.52 -16.72 -6.21
C ASP A 35 -11.08 -16.52 -4.74
N GLN A 36 -11.86 -17.07 -3.79
CA GLN A 36 -11.50 -17.07 -2.38
C GLN A 36 -10.25 -17.93 -2.11
N GLN A 37 -10.12 -19.11 -2.72
CA GLN A 37 -8.92 -19.95 -2.60
C GLN A 37 -7.69 -19.23 -3.17
N ALA A 38 -7.82 -18.59 -4.32
CA ALA A 38 -6.74 -17.82 -4.91
C ALA A 38 -6.33 -16.62 -4.03
N LEU A 39 -7.31 -15.89 -3.47
CA LEU A 39 -7.05 -14.81 -2.52
C LEU A 39 -6.27 -15.30 -1.29
N ASN A 40 -6.66 -16.45 -0.73
CA ASN A 40 -5.97 -17.05 0.41
C ASN A 40 -4.51 -17.37 0.08
N GLY A 41 -4.24 -17.92 -1.11
CA GLY A 41 -2.88 -18.16 -1.59
C GLY A 41 -2.07 -16.87 -1.77
N ILE A 42 -2.67 -15.82 -2.34
CA ILE A 42 -2.02 -14.51 -2.49
C ILE A 42 -1.66 -13.91 -1.12
N ILE A 43 -2.58 -13.94 -0.15
CA ILE A 43 -2.35 -13.44 1.21
C ILE A 43 -1.26 -14.27 1.90
N TYR A 44 -1.26 -15.59 1.70
CA TYR A 44 -0.24 -16.48 2.24
C TYR A 44 1.15 -16.07 1.75
N VAL A 45 1.33 -15.95 0.43
CA VAL A 45 2.58 -15.53 -0.20
C VAL A 45 3.00 -14.13 0.26
N LEU A 46 2.07 -13.17 0.30
CA LEU A 46 2.35 -11.81 0.78
C LEU A 46 2.94 -11.82 2.20
N ARG A 47 2.34 -12.63 3.08
CA ARG A 47 2.76 -12.72 4.48
C ARG A 47 4.09 -13.45 4.66
N THR A 48 4.27 -14.61 4.03
CA THR A 48 5.45 -15.46 4.25
C THR A 48 6.66 -15.00 3.44
N GLY A 49 6.44 -14.40 2.27
CA GLY A 49 7.51 -13.95 1.37
C GLY A 49 8.06 -15.02 0.45
N ILE A 50 7.50 -16.23 0.45
CA ILE A 50 7.93 -17.32 -0.43
C ILE A 50 7.80 -16.96 -1.92
N ALA A 51 8.50 -17.69 -2.79
CA ALA A 51 8.21 -17.62 -4.22
C ALA A 51 6.79 -18.15 -4.50
N LEU A 52 6.14 -17.67 -5.56
CA LEU A 52 4.79 -18.15 -5.89
C LEU A 52 4.83 -19.62 -6.26
N GLU A 53 5.86 -20.03 -7.01
CA GLU A 53 6.16 -21.39 -7.43
C GLU A 53 6.36 -22.34 -6.26
N GLU A 54 6.75 -21.83 -5.09
CA GLU A 54 6.94 -22.59 -3.84
C GLU A 54 5.66 -22.66 -2.98
N LEU A 55 4.53 -22.13 -3.46
CA LEU A 55 3.26 -22.20 -2.73
C LEU A 55 2.88 -23.67 -2.49
N PRO A 56 2.78 -24.14 -1.23
CA PRO A 56 2.56 -25.55 -0.96
C PRO A 56 1.18 -26.02 -1.42
N GLY A 57 1.15 -27.11 -2.17
CA GLY A 57 -0.07 -27.63 -2.80
C GLY A 57 -1.09 -28.18 -1.79
N GLU A 58 -0.60 -28.69 -0.66
CA GLU A 58 -1.39 -29.22 0.44
C GLU A 58 -2.31 -28.19 1.10
N LEU A 59 -2.06 -26.89 0.88
CA LEU A 59 -2.91 -25.81 1.40
C LEU A 59 -4.21 -25.63 0.62
N GLY A 60 -4.35 -26.26 -0.55
CA GLY A 60 -5.58 -26.22 -1.35
C GLY A 60 -5.91 -24.86 -1.97
N TYR A 61 -4.93 -23.96 -2.09
CA TYR A 61 -5.08 -22.64 -2.74
C TYR A 61 -4.90 -22.69 -4.27
N GLY A 62 -4.73 -23.89 -4.83
CA GLY A 62 -4.28 -24.11 -6.19
C GLY A 62 -2.80 -23.77 -6.40
N SER A 63 -2.35 -23.76 -7.65
CA SER A 63 -0.94 -23.49 -7.94
C SER A 63 -0.59 -22.01 -7.72
N GLY A 64 0.67 -21.76 -7.35
CA GLY A 64 1.25 -20.42 -7.28
C GLY A 64 0.99 -19.56 -8.51
N MET A 65 1.16 -20.15 -9.70
CA MET A 65 0.90 -19.45 -10.97
C MET A 65 -0.58 -19.10 -11.17
N THR A 66 -1.51 -19.82 -10.55
CA THR A 66 -2.92 -19.43 -10.54
C THR A 66 -3.14 -18.22 -9.65
N CYS A 67 -2.53 -18.19 -8.46
CA CYS A 67 -2.54 -17.01 -7.59
C CYS A 67 -1.91 -15.80 -8.27
N TRP A 68 -0.79 -15.97 -8.96
CA TRP A 68 -0.13 -14.89 -9.71
C TRP A 68 -1.01 -14.33 -10.82
N ARG A 69 -1.64 -15.20 -11.63
CA ARG A 69 -2.58 -14.77 -12.67
C ARG A 69 -3.74 -13.99 -12.08
N ARG A 70 -4.32 -14.44 -10.95
CA ARG A 70 -5.39 -13.71 -10.25
C ARG A 70 -4.94 -12.36 -9.74
N LEU A 71 -3.77 -12.29 -9.09
CA LEU A 71 -3.17 -11.04 -8.63
C LEU A 71 -3.03 -10.02 -9.77
N ARG A 72 -2.47 -10.46 -10.90
CA ARG A 72 -2.30 -9.67 -12.13
C ARG A 72 -3.63 -9.22 -12.71
N ASP A 73 -4.56 -10.14 -12.93
CA ASP A 73 -5.83 -9.85 -13.61
C ASP A 73 -6.69 -8.90 -12.74
N TRP A 74 -6.70 -9.10 -11.43
CA TRP A 74 -7.38 -8.20 -10.49
C TRP A 74 -6.71 -6.82 -10.42
N GLN A 75 -5.38 -6.75 -10.54
CA GLN A 75 -4.68 -5.46 -10.67
C GLN A 75 -5.07 -4.73 -11.95
N ALA A 76 -5.08 -5.42 -13.09
CA ALA A 76 -5.48 -4.83 -14.37
C ALA A 76 -6.92 -4.31 -14.35
N ASN A 77 -7.79 -4.94 -13.56
CA ASN A 77 -9.18 -4.51 -13.35
C ASN A 77 -9.37 -3.55 -12.16
N GLY A 78 -8.29 -3.03 -11.57
CA GLY A 78 -8.33 -2.07 -10.47
C GLY A 78 -9.00 -2.58 -9.18
N VAL A 79 -9.09 -3.90 -8.99
CA VAL A 79 -9.77 -4.54 -7.83
C VAL A 79 -9.08 -4.14 -6.53
N TRP A 80 -7.74 -4.21 -6.49
CA TRP A 80 -6.97 -3.92 -5.27
C TRP A 80 -7.09 -2.45 -4.83
N HIS A 81 -7.07 -1.53 -5.79
CA HIS A 81 -7.28 -0.11 -5.52
C HIS A 81 -8.69 0.15 -4.97
N ARG A 82 -9.73 -0.42 -5.59
CA ARG A 82 -11.11 -0.31 -5.11
C ARG A 82 -11.29 -0.93 -3.72
N LEU A 83 -10.66 -2.07 -3.45
CA LEU A 83 -10.69 -2.71 -2.12
C LEU A 83 -10.10 -1.80 -1.04
N HIS A 84 -8.97 -1.15 -1.32
CA HIS A 84 -8.37 -0.18 -0.41
C HIS A 84 -9.32 1.01 -0.14
N GLN A 85 -9.95 1.56 -1.18
CA GLN A 85 -10.93 2.64 -1.02
C GLN A 85 -12.15 2.24 -0.18
N VAL A 86 -12.68 1.04 -0.38
CA VAL A 86 -13.80 0.49 0.43
C VAL A 86 -13.42 0.46 1.91
N LEU A 87 -12.22 -0.04 2.22
CA LEU A 87 -11.76 -0.15 3.61
C LEU A 87 -11.47 1.23 4.24
N LEU A 88 -10.97 2.21 3.47
CA LEU A 88 -10.85 3.59 3.95
C LEU A 88 -12.22 4.20 4.29
N ALA A 89 -13.24 3.94 3.46
CA ALA A 89 -14.59 4.41 3.73
C ALA A 89 -15.20 3.73 4.97
N GLU A 90 -14.94 2.43 5.17
CA GLU A 90 -15.34 1.73 6.40
C GLU A 90 -14.65 2.29 7.66
N LEU A 91 -13.35 2.56 7.60
CA LEU A 91 -12.63 3.19 8.70
C LEU A 91 -13.18 4.58 9.01
N ARG A 92 -13.51 5.37 7.97
CA ARG A 92 -14.16 6.67 8.15
C ARG A 92 -15.55 6.55 8.78
N ARG A 93 -16.34 5.54 8.39
CA ARG A 93 -17.65 5.26 9.01
C ARG A 93 -17.53 4.87 10.48
N ALA A 94 -16.48 4.12 10.82
CA ALA A 94 -16.23 3.63 12.17
C ALA A 94 -15.44 4.60 13.07
N ASP A 95 -15.27 5.86 12.65
CA ASP A 95 -14.49 6.88 13.39
C ASP A 95 -13.02 6.48 13.66
N LYS A 96 -12.45 5.64 12.78
CA LYS A 96 -11.05 5.19 12.87
C LYS A 96 -10.11 5.86 11.87
N LEU A 97 -10.62 6.77 11.04
CA LEU A 97 -9.83 7.55 10.08
C LEU A 97 -9.72 9.02 10.53
N ASP A 98 -8.52 9.45 10.89
CA ASP A 98 -8.24 10.82 11.34
C ASP A 98 -7.43 11.61 10.31
N LEU A 99 -8.15 12.36 9.48
CA LEU A 99 -7.60 13.27 8.47
C LEU A 99 -7.27 14.68 9.03
N SER A 100 -7.21 14.87 10.36
CA SER A 100 -6.71 16.13 10.94
C SER A 100 -5.23 16.35 10.63
N ARG A 101 -4.50 15.26 10.41
CA ARG A 101 -3.08 15.22 10.04
C ARG A 101 -2.78 14.00 9.18
N ALA A 102 -1.86 14.16 8.24
CA ALA A 102 -1.16 13.06 7.62
C ALA A 102 0.36 13.20 7.80
N SER A 103 1.08 12.09 7.65
CA SER A 103 2.54 12.03 7.62
C SER A 103 2.99 11.33 6.33
N LEU A 104 4.03 11.86 5.69
CA LEU A 104 4.60 11.35 4.46
C LEU A 104 6.06 10.94 4.69
N ASP A 105 6.40 9.74 4.24
CA ASP A 105 7.79 9.27 4.27
C ASP A 105 8.09 8.24 3.18
N ALA A 106 9.36 8.16 2.79
CA ALA A 106 9.89 7.22 1.81
C ALA A 106 10.78 6.18 2.50
N ALA A 107 10.61 4.90 2.14
CA ALA A 107 11.47 3.82 2.58
C ALA A 107 12.12 3.11 1.38
N SER A 108 13.45 3.01 1.40
CA SER A 108 14.22 2.24 0.41
C SER A 108 14.04 0.74 0.64
N VAL A 109 13.89 0.00 -0.44
CA VAL A 109 13.74 -1.47 -0.48
C VAL A 109 14.75 -2.00 -1.48
N ALA A 110 15.55 -2.97 -1.05
CA ALA A 110 16.45 -3.68 -1.94
C ALA A 110 15.65 -4.34 -3.08
N PHE A 111 16.17 -4.25 -4.30
CA PHE A 111 15.57 -4.86 -5.47
C PHE A 111 16.66 -5.59 -6.29
N PRO A 112 17.14 -6.75 -5.79
CA PRO A 112 18.26 -7.46 -6.40
C PRO A 112 18.07 -7.84 -7.88
N PRO A 113 16.88 -8.29 -8.33
CA PRO A 113 16.68 -8.66 -9.74
C PRO A 113 16.80 -7.49 -10.74
N GLY A 114 16.71 -6.25 -10.28
CA GLY A 114 16.67 -5.06 -11.14
C GLY A 114 15.47 -5.01 -12.10
N GLY A 115 15.35 -3.91 -12.84
CA GLY A 115 14.28 -3.67 -13.80
C GLY A 115 13.65 -2.28 -13.66
N SER A 116 12.41 -2.14 -14.12
CA SER A 116 11.69 -0.87 -14.04
C SER A 116 11.54 -0.36 -12.59
N TYR A 117 11.52 0.97 -12.43
CA TYR A 117 11.42 1.64 -11.12
C TYR A 117 12.51 1.15 -10.14
N THR A 118 13.74 1.06 -10.62
CA THR A 118 14.95 0.76 -9.83
C THR A 118 15.99 1.86 -10.00
N GLY A 119 16.93 1.94 -9.08
CA GLY A 119 18.15 2.72 -9.25
C GLY A 119 19.17 2.44 -8.15
N PRO A 120 20.43 2.87 -8.33
CA PRO A 120 21.46 2.72 -7.32
C PRO A 120 21.07 3.51 -6.07
N ASN A 121 21.08 2.86 -4.91
CA ASN A 121 20.77 3.52 -3.65
C ASN A 121 21.98 4.34 -3.18
N PRO A 122 21.87 5.68 -3.09
CA PRO A 122 22.98 6.53 -2.68
C PRO A 122 23.46 6.26 -1.24
N THR A 123 22.63 5.64 -0.39
CA THR A 123 22.97 5.35 1.01
C THR A 123 23.34 3.89 1.28
N ASP A 124 23.27 3.01 0.28
CA ASP A 124 23.62 1.59 0.41
C ASP A 124 24.59 1.15 -0.69
N ARG A 125 25.69 1.91 -0.81
CA ARG A 125 26.82 1.62 -1.72
C ARG A 125 26.39 1.40 -3.19
N GLY A 126 25.34 2.06 -3.63
CA GLY A 126 24.84 1.96 -5.01
C GLY A 126 24.08 0.67 -5.32
N LYS A 127 23.75 -0.18 -4.33
CA LYS A 127 22.92 -1.36 -4.57
C LYS A 127 21.58 -0.99 -5.21
N LEU A 128 21.11 -1.85 -6.10
CA LEU A 128 19.83 -1.63 -6.78
C LEU A 128 18.67 -1.72 -5.79
N GLY A 129 17.80 -0.72 -5.85
CA GLY A 129 16.62 -0.63 -5.00
C GLY A 129 15.52 0.22 -5.59
N SER A 130 14.38 0.14 -4.93
CA SER A 130 13.23 1.04 -5.15
C SER A 130 12.88 1.75 -3.85
N LYS A 131 12.27 2.92 -3.94
CA LYS A 131 11.69 3.62 -2.79
C LYS A 131 10.18 3.48 -2.81
N ARG A 132 9.61 3.16 -1.66
CA ARG A 132 8.16 3.20 -1.42
C ARG A 132 7.86 4.49 -0.69
N HIS A 133 7.05 5.34 -1.30
CA HIS A 133 6.57 6.57 -0.67
C HIS A 133 5.17 6.32 -0.14
N LEU A 134 4.93 6.69 1.11
CA LEU A 134 3.69 6.39 1.81
C LEU A 134 3.15 7.64 2.47
N ILE A 135 1.85 7.90 2.28
CA ILE A 135 1.10 8.85 3.09
C ILE A 135 0.20 8.06 4.03
N VAL A 136 0.27 8.37 5.32
CA VAL A 136 -0.62 7.81 6.35
C VAL A 136 -1.38 8.90 7.07
N ASP A 137 -2.53 8.55 7.63
CA ASP A 137 -3.28 9.43 8.55
C ASP A 137 -2.60 9.55 9.92
N ARG A 138 -3.23 10.26 10.87
CA ARG A 138 -2.68 10.46 12.22
C ARG A 138 -2.42 9.14 12.97
N SER A 139 -3.21 8.11 12.69
CA SER A 139 -3.20 6.80 13.36
C SER A 139 -2.33 5.76 12.66
N GLY A 140 -1.85 6.04 11.44
CA GLY A 140 -1.03 5.14 10.63
C GLY A 140 -1.80 4.38 9.55
N VAL A 141 -3.07 4.76 9.30
CA VAL A 141 -3.86 4.22 8.19
C VAL A 141 -3.19 4.64 6.87
N PRO A 142 -2.78 3.69 6.00
CA PRO A 142 -2.19 4.03 4.72
C PRO A 142 -3.24 4.63 3.79
N LEU A 143 -3.03 5.87 3.36
CA LEU A 143 -3.93 6.63 2.48
C LEU A 143 -3.54 6.49 1.01
N ALA A 144 -2.25 6.57 0.70
CA ALA A 144 -1.72 6.43 -0.65
C ALA A 144 -0.28 5.90 -0.61
N VAL A 145 0.09 5.14 -1.63
CA VAL A 145 1.44 4.57 -1.80
C VAL A 145 1.87 4.71 -3.26
N CYS A 146 3.13 5.08 -3.50
CA CYS A 146 3.75 5.04 -4.82
C CYS A 146 5.18 4.52 -4.74
N VAL A 147 5.78 4.20 -5.89
CA VAL A 147 7.10 3.57 -5.97
C VAL A 147 7.97 4.31 -6.98
N THR A 148 9.24 4.55 -6.62
CA THR A 148 10.26 5.09 -7.52
C THR A 148 11.54 4.24 -7.47
N GLY A 149 12.50 4.51 -8.36
CA GLY A 149 13.87 4.00 -8.18
C GLY A 149 14.54 4.61 -6.94
N ALA A 150 15.46 3.90 -6.29
CA ALA A 150 16.10 4.37 -5.06
C ALA A 150 17.00 5.60 -5.24
N ASN A 151 17.47 5.86 -6.46
CA ASN A 151 18.25 7.05 -6.82
C ASN A 151 17.39 8.32 -6.97
N ARG A 152 16.06 8.19 -7.06
CA ARG A 152 15.17 9.36 -7.22
C ARG A 152 15.05 10.09 -5.89
N HIS A 153 15.12 11.42 -5.96
CA HIS A 153 14.89 12.27 -4.82
C HIS A 153 13.39 12.25 -4.45
N ASP A 154 13.08 12.22 -3.15
CA ASP A 154 11.74 11.88 -2.71
C ASP A 154 10.70 12.94 -3.07
N SER A 155 11.13 14.20 -3.15
CA SER A 155 10.27 15.31 -3.57
C SER A 155 9.74 15.22 -5.00
N VAL A 156 10.31 14.35 -5.86
CA VAL A 156 9.94 14.24 -7.29
C VAL A 156 8.51 13.74 -7.47
N VAL A 157 8.05 12.81 -6.63
CA VAL A 157 6.70 12.21 -6.71
C VAL A 157 5.70 12.82 -5.75
N PHE A 158 6.06 13.92 -5.09
CA PHE A 158 5.26 14.50 -4.03
C PHE A 158 3.85 14.91 -4.49
N GLU A 159 3.75 15.59 -5.64
CA GLU A 159 2.47 16.03 -6.21
C GLU A 159 1.63 14.85 -6.69
N GLU A 160 2.25 13.91 -7.41
CA GLU A 160 1.60 12.67 -7.87
C GLU A 160 1.04 11.87 -6.69
N LEU A 161 1.82 11.73 -5.61
CA LEU A 161 1.41 11.00 -4.42
C LEU A 161 0.29 11.71 -3.65
N LEU A 162 0.31 13.05 -3.60
CA LEU A 162 -0.82 13.83 -3.07
C LEU A 162 -2.08 13.60 -3.92
N ASP A 163 -1.96 13.65 -5.24
CA ASP A 163 -3.10 13.46 -6.13
C ASP A 163 -3.62 12.02 -6.13
N ALA A 164 -2.79 11.06 -5.75
CA ALA A 164 -3.22 9.69 -5.49
C ALA A 164 -4.10 9.55 -4.23
N LEU A 165 -4.18 10.56 -3.35
CA LEU A 165 -5.08 10.51 -2.19
C LEU A 165 -6.54 10.38 -2.66
N PRO A 166 -7.26 9.32 -2.22
CA PRO A 166 -8.62 9.11 -2.65
C PRO A 166 -9.59 10.09 -1.98
N ALA A 167 -10.70 10.40 -2.64
CA ALA A 167 -11.83 11.03 -1.97
C ALA A 167 -12.54 9.98 -1.11
N ILE A 168 -12.42 10.07 0.22
CA ILE A 168 -12.89 9.04 1.14
C ILE A 168 -14.31 9.34 1.60
N GLY A 169 -15.25 8.45 1.26
CA GLY A 169 -16.65 8.47 1.68
C GLY A 169 -16.87 7.91 3.10
N GLY A 170 -18.05 7.35 3.40
CA GLY A 170 -18.30 6.62 4.65
C GLY A 170 -19.02 7.39 5.76
N LYS A 171 -19.16 8.71 5.65
CA LYS A 171 -20.02 9.54 6.50
C LYS A 171 -20.96 10.39 5.63
N PRO A 172 -22.12 10.83 6.16
CA PRO A 172 -23.00 11.77 5.45
C PRO A 172 -22.24 13.02 4.96
N GLY A 173 -22.64 13.53 3.80
CA GLY A 173 -22.03 14.70 3.17
C GLY A 173 -20.83 14.40 2.26
N ARG A 174 -20.09 15.46 1.91
CA ARG A 174 -19.00 15.39 0.93
C ARG A 174 -17.87 14.45 1.40
N ALA A 175 -17.39 13.61 0.49
CA ALA A 175 -16.20 12.80 0.72
C ALA A 175 -14.98 13.71 1.03
N ARG A 176 -14.17 13.32 2.02
CA ARG A 176 -12.96 14.06 2.38
C ARG A 176 -11.75 13.45 1.67
N ARG A 177 -10.99 14.28 0.97
CA ARG A 177 -9.77 13.88 0.27
C ARG A 177 -8.51 14.36 0.98
N TRP A 178 -8.50 15.64 1.35
CA TRP A 178 -7.31 16.31 1.85
C TRP A 178 -7.19 16.27 3.37
N PRO A 179 -6.01 15.92 3.93
CA PRO A 179 -5.75 16.07 5.35
C PRO A 179 -5.63 17.55 5.73
N GLY A 180 -5.90 17.89 7.00
CA GLY A 180 -5.77 19.28 7.47
C GLY A 180 -4.33 19.79 7.46
N LYS A 181 -3.36 18.91 7.74
CA LYS A 181 -1.92 19.21 7.69
C LYS A 181 -1.12 17.99 7.23
N LEU A 182 0.01 18.23 6.56
CA LEU A 182 0.93 17.18 6.16
C LEU A 182 2.30 17.38 6.80
N HIS A 183 2.76 16.37 7.52
CA HIS A 183 4.12 16.30 8.06
C HIS A 183 5.02 15.56 7.07
N ALA A 184 6.17 16.16 6.76
CA ALA A 184 7.20 15.54 5.92
C ALA A 184 8.58 16.00 6.39
N ASP A 185 9.61 15.24 6.03
CA ASP A 185 10.97 15.56 6.42
C ASP A 185 11.59 16.70 5.61
N LYS A 186 12.84 17.03 5.94
CA LYS A 186 13.59 18.10 5.29
C LYS A 186 13.85 17.85 3.81
N ALA A 187 13.81 16.61 3.31
CA ALA A 187 13.99 16.36 1.88
C ALA A 187 12.87 17.02 1.07
N TYR A 188 11.69 17.23 1.66
CA TYR A 188 10.55 17.91 1.03
C TYR A 188 10.54 19.42 1.22
N ASP A 189 11.55 20.02 1.88
CA ASP A 189 11.65 21.46 2.08
C ASP A 189 12.08 22.16 0.79
N ILE A 190 11.15 22.25 -0.15
CA ILE A 190 11.25 22.95 -1.42
C ILE A 190 9.94 23.69 -1.70
N ASP A 191 10.01 24.84 -2.36
CA ASP A 191 8.84 25.69 -2.61
C ASP A 191 7.75 24.97 -3.40
N ARG A 192 8.14 24.12 -4.36
CA ARG A 192 7.21 23.29 -5.12
C ARG A 192 6.31 22.43 -4.21
N CYS A 193 6.89 21.75 -3.22
CA CYS A 193 6.13 20.93 -2.28
C CYS A 193 5.20 21.77 -1.40
N ARG A 194 5.68 22.93 -0.91
CA ARG A 194 4.86 23.84 -0.09
C ARG A 194 3.69 24.43 -0.88
N ASN A 195 3.93 24.81 -2.14
CA ASN A 195 2.91 25.32 -3.05
C ASN A 195 1.87 24.25 -3.40
N ALA A 196 2.30 23.01 -3.65
CA ALA A 196 1.39 21.90 -3.91
C ALA A 196 0.42 21.64 -2.73
N LEU A 197 0.91 21.77 -1.49
CA LEU A 197 0.06 21.69 -0.29
C LEU A 197 -0.91 22.88 -0.19
N LYS A 198 -0.41 24.10 -0.41
CA LYS A 198 -1.22 25.33 -0.37
C LYS A 198 -2.38 25.27 -1.37
N GLN A 199 -2.12 24.85 -2.60
CA GLN A 199 -3.14 24.69 -3.66
C GLN A 199 -4.27 23.72 -3.27
N ARG A 200 -3.97 22.73 -2.42
CA ARG A 200 -4.92 21.72 -1.95
C ARG A 200 -5.54 22.08 -0.59
N GLY A 201 -5.21 23.25 -0.03
CA GLY A 201 -5.69 23.69 1.29
C GLY A 201 -5.09 22.91 2.46
N ILE A 202 -3.91 22.30 2.28
CA ILE A 202 -3.24 21.49 3.30
C ILE A 202 -2.17 22.34 3.99
N ILE A 203 -2.18 22.38 5.33
CA ILE A 203 -1.16 23.10 6.08
C ILE A 203 0.17 22.34 6.01
N ALA A 204 1.21 23.00 5.49
CA ALA A 204 2.56 22.44 5.39
C ALA A 204 3.25 22.38 6.76
N ARG A 205 3.55 21.16 7.23
CA ARG A 205 4.42 20.89 8.38
C ARG A 205 5.67 20.14 7.93
N ILE A 206 6.35 20.74 6.96
CA ILE A 206 7.62 20.26 6.40
C ILE A 206 8.75 20.90 7.20
N ALA A 207 9.65 20.07 7.73
CA ALA A 207 10.78 20.57 8.49
C ALA A 207 11.74 21.37 7.62
N ARG A 208 12.26 22.47 8.18
CA ARG A 208 13.12 23.39 7.43
C ARG A 208 14.58 22.94 7.43
N LYS A 209 15.22 22.93 6.25
CA LYS A 209 16.66 22.70 6.09
C LYS A 209 17.44 23.79 6.83
N GLY A 210 18.53 23.40 7.51
CA GLY A 210 19.39 24.32 8.25
C GLY A 210 18.81 24.94 9.54
N ILE A 211 17.50 24.81 9.82
CA ILE A 211 16.85 25.46 10.97
C ILE A 211 16.46 24.47 12.06
N GLU A 212 15.68 23.44 11.72
CA GLU A 212 15.16 22.52 12.74
C GLU A 212 16.18 21.41 13.03
N ARG A 213 16.33 21.00 14.30
CA ARG A 213 17.07 19.77 14.64
C ARG A 213 16.25 18.54 14.21
N ASN A 214 16.93 17.43 13.92
CA ASN A 214 16.27 16.21 13.41
C ASN A 214 15.35 15.52 14.44
N ASP A 215 15.41 15.92 15.71
CA ASP A 215 14.73 15.33 16.87
C ASP A 215 13.22 15.67 16.96
N ARG A 216 12.83 16.92 16.69
CA ARG A 216 11.43 17.39 16.83
C ARG A 216 10.47 16.78 15.80
N LEU A 217 10.98 16.37 14.64
CA LEU A 217 10.24 15.67 13.58
C LEU A 217 9.75 14.27 14.00
N GLY A 218 10.53 13.58 14.84
CA GLY A 218 10.28 12.18 15.23
C GLY A 218 8.94 11.99 15.95
N GLN A 219 8.46 13.01 16.69
CA GLN A 219 7.22 12.95 17.47
C GLN A 219 5.98 12.63 16.63
N HIS A 220 6.02 12.90 15.34
CA HIS A 220 4.87 12.74 14.44
C HIS A 220 5.18 11.91 13.19
N ARG A 221 6.45 11.76 12.82
CA ARG A 221 6.91 10.89 11.72
C ARG A 221 6.91 9.41 12.11
N TRP A 222 7.09 9.06 13.38
CA TRP A 222 7.14 7.66 13.83
C TRP A 222 5.92 6.84 13.37
N VAL A 223 4.76 7.48 13.15
CA VAL A 223 3.54 6.81 12.69
C VAL A 223 3.70 6.24 11.28
N VAL A 224 4.33 6.97 10.35
CA VAL A 224 4.55 6.50 8.97
C VAL A 224 5.70 5.51 8.91
N GLU A 225 6.73 5.70 9.73
CA GLU A 225 7.83 4.73 9.92
C GLU A 225 7.31 3.39 10.46
N ARG A 226 6.41 3.42 11.44
CA ARG A 226 5.74 2.21 11.95
C ARG A 226 4.91 1.54 10.86
N THR A 227 4.18 2.29 10.05
CA THR A 227 3.43 1.69 8.94
C THR A 227 4.37 1.08 7.91
N HIS A 228 5.52 1.70 7.59
CA HIS A 228 6.58 1.06 6.79
C HIS A 228 7.09 -0.24 7.43
N ALA A 229 7.25 -0.29 8.75
CA ALA A 229 7.61 -1.52 9.46
C ALA A 229 6.53 -2.62 9.32
N TRP A 230 5.24 -2.27 9.32
CA TRP A 230 4.17 -3.24 9.03
C TRP A 230 4.25 -3.79 7.60
N PHE A 231 4.60 -2.97 6.62
CA PHE A 231 4.88 -3.44 5.25
C PHE A 231 6.06 -4.41 5.24
N ALA A 232 7.18 -4.08 5.90
CA ALA A 232 8.36 -4.95 5.99
C ALA A 232 8.12 -6.25 6.79
N GLY A 233 7.11 -6.24 7.67
CA GLY A 233 6.60 -7.42 8.37
C GLY A 233 5.89 -8.42 7.46
N MET A 234 5.39 -7.98 6.29
CA MET A 234 4.89 -8.88 5.25
C MET A 234 6.07 -9.33 4.40
N GLY A 235 6.46 -10.61 4.49
CA GLY A 235 7.72 -11.12 3.95
C GLY A 235 7.97 -10.73 2.48
N LYS A 236 6.91 -10.75 1.65
CA LYS A 236 6.99 -10.44 0.21
C LYS A 236 7.34 -8.98 -0.09
N LEU A 237 7.20 -8.09 0.88
CA LEU A 237 7.46 -6.66 0.76
C LEU A 237 8.72 -6.21 1.51
N ARG A 238 9.46 -7.15 2.15
CA ARG A 238 10.72 -6.82 2.83
C ARG A 238 11.84 -6.56 1.84
N ILE A 239 11.92 -7.39 0.81
CA ILE A 239 12.80 -7.24 -0.34
C ILE A 239 11.89 -7.33 -1.56
N ARG A 240 12.07 -6.44 -2.53
CA ARG A 240 11.30 -6.52 -3.77
C ARG A 240 11.98 -7.58 -4.66
N PHE A 241 11.23 -8.59 -5.08
CA PHE A 241 11.68 -9.56 -6.08
C PHE A 241 10.86 -9.45 -7.39
N GLU A 242 9.74 -8.75 -7.33
CA GLU A 242 8.78 -8.57 -8.41
C GLU A 242 9.32 -7.57 -9.43
N ARG A 243 9.77 -8.09 -10.57
CA ARG A 243 10.29 -7.27 -11.67
C ARG A 243 9.22 -6.38 -12.29
N ARG A 244 7.99 -6.90 -12.33
CA ARG A 244 6.79 -6.22 -12.82
C ARG A 244 6.26 -5.25 -11.77
N ILE A 245 6.24 -3.96 -12.12
CA ILE A 245 5.80 -2.91 -11.19
C ILE A 245 4.31 -3.01 -10.87
N ASP A 246 3.47 -3.43 -11.83
CA ASP A 246 2.04 -3.63 -11.62
C ASP A 246 1.77 -4.70 -10.56
N ILE A 247 2.52 -5.80 -10.57
CA ILE A 247 2.42 -6.85 -9.55
C ILE A 247 2.89 -6.35 -8.18
N HIS A 248 3.99 -5.58 -8.13
CA HIS A 248 4.47 -5.02 -6.88
C HIS A 248 3.46 -4.01 -6.28
N LEU A 249 2.87 -3.15 -7.11
CA LEU A 249 1.81 -2.23 -6.70
C LEU A 249 0.56 -2.97 -6.20
N ALA A 250 0.19 -4.08 -6.84
CA ALA A 250 -0.92 -4.93 -6.38
C ALA A 250 -0.69 -5.46 -4.96
N LEU A 251 0.53 -5.95 -4.67
CA LEU A 251 0.92 -6.40 -3.33
C LEU A 251 0.92 -5.26 -2.30
N LEU A 252 1.39 -4.07 -2.68
CA LEU A 252 1.36 -2.89 -1.82
C LEU A 252 -0.08 -2.44 -1.53
N SER A 253 -0.96 -2.41 -2.54
CA SER A 253 -2.39 -2.10 -2.34
C SER A 253 -3.07 -3.14 -1.45
N LEU A 254 -2.78 -4.43 -1.62
CA LEU A 254 -3.29 -5.47 -0.73
C LEU A 254 -2.76 -5.31 0.70
N ALA A 255 -1.49 -4.95 0.88
CA ALA A 255 -0.93 -4.64 2.20
C ALA A 255 -1.63 -3.44 2.85
N CYS A 256 -1.92 -2.37 2.09
CA CYS A 256 -2.73 -1.25 2.56
C CYS A 256 -4.10 -1.74 3.06
N SER A 257 -4.79 -2.57 2.26
CA SER A 257 -6.08 -3.16 2.63
C SER A 257 -6.00 -4.00 3.90
N ILE A 258 -4.99 -4.86 4.05
CA ILE A 258 -4.81 -5.68 5.26
C ILE A 258 -4.59 -4.80 6.49
N ILE A 259 -3.78 -3.75 6.39
CA ILE A 259 -3.55 -2.80 7.50
C ILE A 259 -4.86 -2.09 7.85
N CYS A 260 -5.59 -1.56 6.85
CA CYS A 260 -6.86 -0.90 7.08
C CYS A 260 -7.86 -1.83 7.78
N LEU A 261 -7.96 -3.09 7.33
CA LEU A 261 -8.85 -4.08 7.93
C LEU A 261 -8.51 -4.36 9.39
N ARG A 262 -7.22 -4.48 9.73
CA ARG A 262 -6.77 -4.70 11.12
C ARG A 262 -7.08 -3.53 12.05
N MET A 263 -7.21 -2.32 11.51
CA MET A 263 -7.54 -1.11 12.27
C MET A 263 -9.05 -0.90 12.46
N LEU A 264 -9.89 -1.76 11.88
CA LEU A 264 -11.33 -1.74 12.14
C LEU A 264 -11.63 -2.31 13.54
N PRO A 265 -12.67 -1.81 14.24
CA PRO A 265 -12.99 -2.20 15.61
C PRO A 265 -13.19 -3.69 15.85
N TRP A 266 -13.59 -4.45 14.83
CA TRP A 266 -13.80 -5.90 14.90
C TRP A 266 -12.48 -6.71 14.95
N PHE A 267 -11.35 -6.07 14.67
CA PHE A 267 -10.01 -6.68 14.60
C PHE A 267 -8.98 -6.07 15.56
N CYS A 268 -9.36 -4.99 16.28
CA CYS A 268 -8.56 -4.36 17.34
C CYS A 268 -8.94 -4.95 18.69
#